data_AF-A0A3D0QGW2-F1
#
_entry.id   AF-A0A3D0QGW2-F1
#
_cell.length_a   1.000
_cell.length_b   1.000
_cell.length_c   1.000
_cell.angle_alpha   90.00
_cell.angle_beta   90.00
_cell.angle_gamma   90.00
#
_symmetry.space_group_name_H-M   'P 1'
#
loop_
_entity.id
_entity.type
_entity.pdbx_description
1 polymer ?
#
loop_
_entity_poly.entity_id
_entity_poly.type
_entity_poly.pdbx_seq_one_letter_code
_entity_poly.pdbx_strand_id
1 'polypeptide(L)'
;MKSLSFIALCLIACFIIPGISSSQPSNHSAPLWISPYAARATNEKTPCPILRSTFPLKGLPVSASVRIIGLGHYELCLNGKRVGSSLINQPWSQYNKTIYWQEFDIKPLLHEGENAWSVMLGNSFWQVGPANDSTRYVKTDAMPDFSGGYPYLLWLEARIKMNDGREQVIASDGSWKWTSGPITFSHIYAGEDYDARRAPAGWQSAGFDDRAWKPVLTVDPPAAMLKPYTGPPMKAFDVFRPEKVVSPKAGEYTYVFPQNSSALLRFTVIGSPGQRIRFRPCEYMDSTGHVKFTYTWGTGKDIWHDYTIGSARTESHQTLFCYVGCQYVGVAGAVPRGSPNPYNLPVIEKLELVHVRTANPPVGTFQCSSDLQNKAHAMIDWSIKSNMSYVATDCPHREKNGWQEENWHMARAMSYGYDVQSWFTKIAGDLRDTQLPDGHIPTNCPNYLVGIPPHGYWNEAPEWGISGVLVPWHIYEWYGDKSVIESNFESMKKFVDYLGSQAKDGII
;
A
#
# COMPACT_ATOMS: atom_id res chain seq x y z
N MET A 1 52.83 55.98 -31.65
CA MET A 1 53.18 56.06 -33.10
C MET A 1 53.11 54.67 -33.70
N LYS A 2 52.51 54.57 -34.90
CA LYS A 2 52.07 53.37 -35.64
C LYS A 2 50.76 52.77 -35.13
N SER A 3 49.74 52.44 -35.93
CA SER A 3 49.25 52.84 -37.26
C SER A 3 47.89 52.14 -37.42
N LEU A 4 46.89 52.81 -38.00
CA LEU A 4 45.57 52.27 -38.32
C LEU A 4 45.62 51.11 -39.35
N SER A 5 44.61 50.22 -39.34
CA SER A 5 43.74 49.95 -40.52
C SER A 5 42.52 49.05 -40.21
N PHE A 6 41.34 49.61 -40.51
CA PHE A 6 40.05 49.07 -41.03
C PHE A 6 39.70 47.57 -40.97
N ILE A 7 38.46 47.25 -40.51
CA ILE A 7 37.52 46.28 -41.14
C ILE A 7 36.06 46.73 -40.91
N ALA A 8 35.22 46.45 -41.92
CA ALA A 8 33.87 46.94 -42.21
C ALA A 8 32.73 46.38 -41.34
N LEU A 9 31.66 47.19 -41.25
CA LEU A 9 30.35 46.90 -40.67
C LEU A 9 29.49 46.07 -41.65
N CYS A 10 28.91 44.96 -41.19
CA CYS A 10 27.79 44.28 -41.85
C CYS A 10 26.68 44.03 -40.80
N LEU A 11 25.60 44.81 -40.88
CA LEU A 11 24.37 44.62 -40.12
C LEU A 11 23.37 43.85 -40.99
N ILE A 12 23.05 42.62 -40.59
CA ILE A 12 21.96 41.83 -41.17
C ILE A 12 20.67 42.23 -40.43
N ALA A 13 19.73 42.82 -41.17
CA ALA A 13 18.38 43.09 -40.68
C ALA A 13 17.49 41.86 -40.96
N CYS A 14 17.04 41.18 -39.91
CA CYS A 14 15.95 40.19 -40.00
C CYS A 14 14.60 40.91 -39.90
N PHE A 15 13.80 40.81 -40.96
CA PHE A 15 12.39 41.19 -40.94
C PHE A 15 11.57 40.11 -40.23
N ILE A 16 10.85 40.49 -39.17
CA ILE A 16 9.84 39.66 -38.51
C ILE A 16 8.48 39.97 -39.14
N ILE A 17 7.85 38.97 -39.76
CA ILE A 17 6.45 39.01 -40.19
C ILE A 17 5.59 38.51 -39.01
N PRO A 18 4.61 39.28 -38.51
CA PRO A 18 3.72 38.80 -37.46
C PRO A 18 2.62 37.92 -38.05
N GLY A 19 2.76 36.61 -37.92
CA GLY A 19 1.68 35.65 -38.12
C GLY A 19 0.77 35.63 -36.90
N ILE A 20 -0.51 35.94 -37.10
CA ILE A 20 -1.57 35.79 -36.11
C ILE A 20 -1.76 34.28 -35.85
N SER A 21 -1.19 33.79 -34.76
CA SER A 21 -1.50 32.48 -34.18
C SER A 21 -2.59 32.68 -33.12
N SER A 22 -3.79 32.20 -33.40
CA SER A 22 -4.84 32.05 -32.40
C SER A 22 -4.49 30.86 -31.50
N SER A 23 -3.59 31.07 -30.54
CA SER A 23 -3.36 30.11 -29.46
C SER A 23 -4.53 30.19 -28.48
N GLN A 24 -5.47 29.25 -28.57
CA GLN A 24 -6.26 28.93 -27.39
C GLN A 24 -5.31 28.38 -26.32
N PRO A 25 -5.38 28.84 -25.06
CA PRO A 25 -4.59 28.25 -24.01
C PRO A 25 -5.12 26.84 -23.76
N SER A 26 -4.39 25.84 -24.23
CA SER A 26 -4.53 24.49 -23.72
C SER A 26 -4.00 24.52 -22.29
N ASN A 27 -4.87 24.77 -21.31
CA ASN A 27 -4.57 24.64 -19.88
C ASN A 27 -4.34 23.14 -19.57
N HIS A 28 -3.24 22.58 -20.06
CA HIS A 28 -2.70 21.32 -19.59
C HIS A 28 -1.69 21.67 -18.50
N SER A 29 -2.18 21.94 -17.29
CA SER A 29 -1.29 21.99 -16.13
C SER A 29 -0.73 20.59 -15.92
N ALA A 30 0.59 20.46 -15.98
CA ALA A 30 1.26 19.22 -15.61
C ALA A 30 0.82 18.82 -14.19
N PRO A 31 0.61 17.53 -13.91
CA PRO A 31 0.16 17.09 -12.60
C PRO A 31 1.19 17.44 -11.53
N LEU A 32 0.71 18.13 -10.48
CA LEU A 32 1.52 18.56 -9.34
C LEU A 32 1.41 17.56 -8.21
N TRP A 33 2.48 17.43 -7.44
CA TRP A 33 2.44 16.74 -6.15
C TRP A 33 1.74 17.63 -5.13
N ILE A 34 0.75 17.06 -4.44
CA ILE A 34 -0.01 17.78 -3.44
C ILE A 34 0.03 17.09 -2.07
N SER A 35 0.11 17.90 -1.02
CA SER A 35 0.11 17.47 0.37
C SER A 35 -1.01 18.17 1.14
N PRO A 36 -1.78 17.45 1.98
CA PRO A 36 -2.72 18.08 2.91
C PRO A 36 -2.01 18.78 4.07
N TYR A 37 -0.88 18.24 4.54
CA TYR A 37 -0.17 18.79 5.70
C TYR A 37 1.10 19.54 5.28
N ALA A 38 1.43 20.61 6.02
CA ALA A 38 2.73 21.25 5.91
C ALA A 38 3.84 20.31 6.39
N ALA A 39 5.06 20.53 5.90
CA ALA A 39 6.23 19.73 6.28
C ALA A 39 6.41 19.69 7.80
N ARG A 40 6.79 18.51 8.32
CA ARG A 40 7.06 18.24 9.75
C ARG A 40 5.86 18.39 10.68
N ALA A 41 4.62 18.31 10.17
CA ALA A 41 3.47 18.01 11.02
C ALA A 41 3.69 16.62 11.64
N THR A 42 4.09 16.57 12.91
CA THR A 42 4.49 15.34 13.59
C THR A 42 3.30 14.36 13.64
N ASN A 43 3.58 13.11 13.26
CA ASN A 43 2.61 12.06 12.92
C ASN A 43 1.79 11.50 14.09
N GLU A 44 1.89 12.07 15.28
CA GLU A 44 1.49 11.33 16.48
C GLU A 44 -0.02 11.32 16.74
N LYS A 45 -0.81 12.17 16.05
CA LYS A 45 -2.27 12.28 16.26
C LYS A 45 -3.07 12.72 15.03
N THR A 46 -2.50 12.68 13.83
CA THR A 46 -3.12 13.28 12.65
C THR A 46 -3.95 12.23 11.89
N PRO A 47 -5.28 12.38 11.83
CA PRO A 47 -6.12 11.46 11.06
C PRO A 47 -5.69 11.41 9.59
N CYS A 48 -5.86 10.26 8.97
CA CYS A 48 -5.69 10.09 7.54
C CYS A 48 -6.54 11.14 6.80
N PRO A 49 -5.94 11.94 5.90
CA PRO A 49 -6.65 13.01 5.22
C PRO A 49 -7.59 12.45 4.14
N ILE A 50 -8.71 13.14 3.95
CA ILE A 50 -9.56 12.98 2.77
C ILE A 50 -9.42 14.23 1.90
N LEU A 51 -9.24 14.03 0.60
CA LEU A 51 -9.03 15.05 -0.41
C LEU A 51 -10.11 14.93 -1.48
N ARG A 52 -10.54 16.05 -2.04
CA ARG A 52 -11.49 16.08 -3.14
C ARG A 52 -11.21 17.20 -4.13
N SER A 53 -11.71 17.01 -5.33
CA SER A 53 -11.78 18.02 -6.39
C SER A 53 -12.95 17.69 -7.31
N THR A 54 -13.51 18.68 -8.00
CA THR A 54 -14.57 18.48 -8.99
C THR A 54 -14.13 18.99 -10.35
N PHE A 55 -14.74 18.44 -11.40
CA PHE A 55 -14.49 18.89 -12.77
C PHE A 55 -15.73 18.70 -13.65
N PRO A 56 -16.01 19.65 -14.55
CA PRO A 56 -17.08 19.50 -15.53
C PRO A 56 -16.66 18.60 -16.69
N LEU A 57 -17.63 17.83 -17.19
CA LEU A 57 -17.54 17.09 -18.44
C LEU A 57 -18.72 17.45 -19.35
N LYS A 58 -18.44 17.74 -20.63
CA LYS A 58 -19.47 18.06 -21.64
C LYS A 58 -19.62 16.88 -22.61
N GLY A 59 -20.66 16.08 -22.43
CA GLY A 59 -20.85 14.81 -23.12
C GLY A 59 -20.04 13.65 -22.52
N LEU A 60 -20.24 12.44 -23.04
CA LEU A 60 -19.54 11.23 -22.56
C LEU A 60 -18.26 10.96 -23.37
N PRO A 61 -17.20 10.43 -22.73
CA PRO A 61 -15.92 10.18 -23.40
C PRO A 61 -15.90 8.84 -24.15
N VAL A 62 -15.04 8.75 -25.16
CA VAL A 62 -14.79 7.48 -25.87
C VAL A 62 -13.84 6.58 -25.08
N SER A 63 -12.87 7.17 -24.36
CA SER A 63 -11.94 6.50 -23.45
C SER A 63 -11.55 7.44 -22.32
N ALA A 64 -11.32 6.90 -21.12
CA ALA A 64 -10.82 7.69 -20.01
C ALA A 64 -10.00 6.81 -19.07
N SER A 65 -8.76 7.21 -18.76
CA SER A 65 -7.92 6.54 -17.76
C SER A 65 -7.42 7.51 -16.71
N VAL A 66 -7.07 7.00 -15.53
CA VAL A 66 -6.39 7.75 -14.47
C VAL A 66 -5.13 7.02 -14.04
N ARG A 67 -4.03 7.77 -13.94
CA ARG A 67 -2.82 7.38 -13.24
C ARG A 67 -2.80 8.04 -11.88
N ILE A 68 -2.45 7.28 -10.85
CA ILE A 68 -2.44 7.77 -9.48
C ILE A 68 -1.25 7.21 -8.69
N ILE A 69 -0.74 8.05 -7.79
CA ILE A 69 0.17 7.70 -6.71
C ILE A 69 -0.37 8.31 -5.43
N GLY A 70 -0.56 7.49 -4.40
CA GLY A 70 -0.84 7.96 -3.04
C GLY A 70 0.16 7.33 -2.09
N LEU A 71 1.18 8.10 -1.69
CA LEU A 71 2.32 7.55 -0.98
C LEU A 71 1.94 7.10 0.43
N GLY A 72 2.23 5.82 0.70
CA GLY A 72 1.78 5.08 1.86
C GLY A 72 0.67 4.11 1.49
N HIS A 73 -0.54 4.62 1.31
CA HIS A 73 -1.71 3.91 0.81
C HIS A 73 -2.73 4.95 0.30
N TYR A 74 -3.60 4.59 -0.64
CA TYR A 74 -4.77 5.38 -0.99
C TYR A 74 -6.03 4.54 -1.24
N GLU A 75 -7.19 5.17 -1.04
CA GLU A 75 -8.46 4.76 -1.63
C GLU A 75 -8.92 5.88 -2.58
N LEU A 76 -9.04 5.55 -3.87
CA LEU A 76 -9.55 6.46 -4.90
C LEU A 76 -11.01 6.13 -5.21
N CYS A 77 -11.85 7.17 -5.19
CA CYS A 77 -13.22 7.12 -5.65
C CYS A 77 -13.47 8.20 -6.71
N LEU A 78 -14.35 7.88 -7.65
CA LEU A 78 -14.91 8.79 -8.64
C LEU A 78 -16.44 8.71 -8.55
N ASN A 79 -17.10 9.83 -8.27
CA ASN A 79 -18.56 9.92 -8.09
C ASN A 79 -19.09 8.90 -7.07
N GLY A 80 -18.42 8.77 -5.91
CA GLY A 80 -18.79 7.85 -4.84
C GLY A 80 -18.54 6.36 -5.14
N LYS A 81 -17.95 6.02 -6.29
CA LYS A 81 -17.59 4.64 -6.64
C LYS A 81 -16.08 4.45 -6.57
N ARG A 82 -15.63 3.38 -5.92
CA ARG A 82 -14.21 3.01 -5.85
C ARG A 82 -13.67 2.76 -7.26
N VAL A 83 -12.47 3.29 -7.54
CA VAL A 83 -11.73 3.05 -8.77
C VAL A 83 -10.84 1.81 -8.60
N GLY A 84 -10.89 0.90 -9.56
CA GLY A 84 -10.14 -0.36 -9.52
C GLY A 84 -10.73 -1.39 -8.55
N SER A 85 -10.12 -2.59 -8.55
CA SER A 85 -10.55 -3.73 -7.72
C SER A 85 -9.55 -4.10 -6.63
N SER A 86 -8.44 -3.37 -6.50
CA SER A 86 -7.45 -3.65 -5.46
C SER A 86 -7.98 -3.19 -4.11
N LEU A 87 -7.74 -3.98 -3.07
CA LEU A 87 -8.09 -3.62 -1.70
C LEU A 87 -6.93 -2.95 -0.97
N ILE A 88 -5.71 -3.15 -1.47
CA ILE A 88 -4.51 -2.50 -0.96
C ILE A 88 -3.79 -1.87 -2.16
N ASN A 89 -3.83 -0.55 -2.30
CA ASN A 89 -3.50 0.14 -3.57
C ASN A 89 -2.07 0.66 -3.69
N GLN A 90 -1.22 0.66 -2.66
CA GLN A 90 0.12 1.23 -2.84
C GLN A 90 1.17 0.13 -2.94
N PRO A 91 1.78 -0.06 -4.12
CA PRO A 91 2.91 -0.95 -4.27
C PRO A 91 4.06 -0.51 -3.37
N TRP A 92 4.47 -1.43 -2.51
CA TRP A 92 5.63 -1.22 -1.67
C TRP A 92 6.92 -1.31 -2.49
N SER A 93 7.79 -0.29 -2.41
CA SER A 93 9.05 -0.20 -3.15
C SER A 93 10.14 0.53 -2.35
N GLN A 94 11.38 0.54 -2.85
CA GLN A 94 12.44 1.39 -2.31
C GLN A 94 12.15 2.86 -2.67
N TYR A 95 11.32 3.53 -1.85
CA TYR A 95 10.67 4.80 -2.20
C TYR A 95 11.61 5.97 -2.52
N ASN A 96 12.88 5.93 -2.11
CA ASN A 96 13.90 6.91 -2.50
C ASN A 96 14.56 6.62 -3.87
N LYS A 97 14.17 5.53 -4.55
CA LYS A 97 14.71 5.10 -5.85
C LYS A 97 13.61 4.97 -6.89
N THR A 98 12.54 4.24 -6.58
CA THR A 98 11.40 4.00 -7.47
C THR A 98 10.09 4.18 -6.71
N ILE A 99 9.15 4.90 -7.32
CA ILE A 99 7.76 5.01 -6.90
C ILE A 99 6.88 4.53 -8.05
N TYR A 100 5.94 3.64 -7.75
CA TYR A 100 5.03 3.10 -8.76
C TYR A 100 3.73 3.89 -8.84
N TRP A 101 3.27 4.18 -10.06
CA TRP A 101 1.89 4.61 -10.34
C TRP A 101 1.07 3.43 -10.86
N GLN A 102 -0.23 3.45 -10.55
CA GLN A 102 -1.20 2.52 -11.14
C GLN A 102 -2.11 3.27 -12.12
N GLU A 103 -2.55 2.58 -13.16
CA GLU A 103 -3.48 3.10 -14.16
C GLU A 103 -4.80 2.33 -14.14
N PHE A 104 -5.92 3.06 -14.18
CA PHE A 104 -7.27 2.47 -14.15
C PHE A 104 -8.14 3.07 -15.25
N ASP A 105 -9.00 2.24 -15.85
CA ASP A 105 -10.11 2.72 -16.67
C ASP A 105 -11.18 3.36 -15.77
N ILE A 106 -11.52 4.61 -16.06
CA ILE A 106 -12.50 5.41 -15.32
C ILE A 106 -13.73 5.75 -16.16
N LYS A 107 -13.73 5.40 -17.45
CA LYS A 107 -14.86 5.69 -18.34
C LYS A 107 -16.21 5.23 -17.78
N PRO A 108 -16.35 4.03 -17.19
CA PRO A 108 -17.64 3.56 -16.67
C PRO A 108 -18.17 4.35 -15.45
N LEU A 109 -17.34 5.20 -14.85
CA LEU A 109 -17.64 5.95 -13.63
C LEU A 109 -17.96 7.43 -13.91
N LEU A 110 -17.66 7.90 -15.12
CA LEU A 110 -17.90 9.28 -15.54
C LEU A 110 -19.35 9.47 -15.98
N HIS A 111 -19.86 10.68 -15.78
CA HIS A 111 -21.13 11.13 -16.34
C HIS A 111 -21.00 12.55 -16.89
N GLU A 112 -21.97 12.97 -17.70
CA GLU A 112 -22.06 14.35 -18.16
C GLU A 112 -22.37 15.29 -16.98
N GLY A 113 -21.79 16.50 -16.99
CA GLY A 113 -21.87 17.47 -15.90
C GLY A 113 -20.69 17.40 -14.93
N GLU A 114 -20.92 17.81 -13.69
CA GLU A 114 -19.89 17.84 -12.64
C GLU A 114 -19.57 16.44 -12.12
N ASN A 115 -18.30 16.05 -12.15
CA ASN A 115 -17.78 14.81 -11.57
C ASN A 115 -16.92 15.13 -10.34
N ALA A 116 -16.80 14.22 -9.39
CA ALA A 116 -15.99 14.38 -8.18
C ALA A 116 -14.93 13.31 -8.03
N TRP A 117 -13.68 13.75 -7.88
CA TRP A 117 -12.61 12.95 -7.32
C TRP A 117 -12.68 12.94 -5.80
N SER A 118 -12.36 11.80 -5.19
CA SER A 118 -12.26 11.65 -3.75
C SER A 118 -11.16 10.67 -3.41
N VAL A 119 -10.21 11.10 -2.58
CA VAL A 119 -9.05 10.30 -2.21
C VAL A 119 -8.90 10.31 -0.70
N MET A 120 -8.81 9.12 -0.09
CA MET A 120 -8.32 8.98 1.28
C MET A 120 -6.89 8.49 1.24
N LEU A 121 -5.98 9.09 2.01
CA LEU A 121 -4.57 8.69 2.05
C LEU A 121 -4.21 8.05 3.39
N GLY A 122 -3.46 6.96 3.34
CA GLY A 122 -2.81 6.30 4.47
C GLY A 122 -1.29 6.44 4.37
N ASN A 123 -0.60 6.31 5.50
CA ASN A 123 0.86 6.48 5.60
C ASN A 123 1.65 5.19 5.35
N SER A 124 1.12 4.02 5.74
CA SER A 124 1.75 2.69 5.60
C SER A 124 3.29 2.72 5.72
N PHE A 125 4.02 2.12 4.76
CA PHE A 125 5.49 2.07 4.75
C PHE A 125 6.18 3.33 4.19
N TRP A 126 5.43 4.31 3.70
CA TRP A 126 5.99 5.59 3.27
C TRP A 126 6.55 6.37 4.47
N GLN A 127 5.84 6.31 5.59
CA GLN A 127 6.32 6.79 6.87
C GLN A 127 5.72 5.98 8.00
N VAL A 128 6.58 5.25 8.71
CA VAL A 128 6.18 4.51 9.91
C VAL A 128 6.66 5.27 11.14
N GLY A 129 5.70 5.75 11.94
CA GLY A 129 5.95 6.48 13.19
C GLY A 129 5.69 5.63 14.43
N PRO A 130 5.79 6.19 15.64
CA PRO A 130 5.36 5.51 16.85
C PRO A 130 3.84 5.24 16.82
N ALA A 131 3.39 4.22 17.56
CA ALA A 131 1.97 4.01 17.79
C ALA A 131 1.36 5.11 18.68
N ASN A 132 0.04 5.31 18.56
CA ASN A 132 -0.71 6.26 19.40
C ASN A 132 -0.92 5.79 20.86
N ASP A 133 -0.49 4.57 21.19
CA ASP A 133 -0.57 3.95 22.50
C ASP A 133 0.65 3.04 22.70
N SER A 134 1.33 3.16 23.84
CA SER A 134 2.57 2.42 24.12
C SER A 134 2.36 0.90 24.27
N THR A 135 1.12 0.47 24.49
CA THR A 135 0.71 -0.93 24.56
C THR A 135 0.38 -1.53 23.18
N ARG A 136 0.41 -0.73 22.11
CA ARG A 136 0.37 -1.26 20.73
C ARG A 136 1.72 -1.81 20.31
N TYR A 137 1.68 -2.94 19.62
CA TYR A 137 2.85 -3.50 18.97
C TYR A 137 3.29 -2.62 17.79
N VAL A 138 4.59 -2.36 17.73
CA VAL A 138 5.29 -1.77 16.58
C VAL A 138 6.65 -2.43 16.45
N LYS A 139 7.12 -2.62 15.21
CA LYS A 139 8.45 -3.15 14.92
C LYS A 139 9.51 -2.04 15.01
N THR A 140 10.07 -1.78 16.19
CA THR A 140 10.91 -0.59 16.45
C THR A 140 12.22 -0.53 15.66
N ASP A 141 12.71 -1.66 15.15
CA ASP A 141 13.91 -1.80 14.32
C ASP A 141 13.66 -1.57 12.82
N ALA A 142 12.38 -1.38 12.40
CA ALA A 142 11.97 -1.16 11.01
C ALA A 142 10.98 0.02 10.88
N MET A 143 11.45 1.23 11.19
CA MET A 143 10.65 2.48 11.19
C MET A 143 11.14 3.48 10.13
N PRO A 144 10.93 3.20 8.82
CA PRO A 144 11.38 4.10 7.76
C PRO A 144 10.62 5.42 7.74
N ASP A 145 11.30 6.47 7.28
CA ASP A 145 10.69 7.75 6.94
C ASP A 145 11.23 8.24 5.59
N PHE A 146 10.46 8.01 4.52
CA PHE A 146 10.73 8.56 3.19
C PHE A 146 10.01 9.87 2.93
N SER A 147 9.24 10.35 3.91
CA SER A 147 8.29 11.45 3.73
C SER A 147 8.94 12.78 3.40
N GLY A 148 10.22 12.96 3.77
CA GLY A 148 10.86 14.27 3.75
C GLY A 148 10.10 15.31 4.59
N GLY A 149 9.29 14.85 5.56
CA GLY A 149 8.39 15.67 6.35
C GLY A 149 6.94 15.74 5.84
N TYR A 150 6.61 15.12 4.70
CA TYR A 150 5.25 15.07 4.12
C TYR A 150 4.61 13.68 4.27
N PRO A 151 3.87 13.42 5.35
CA PRO A 151 3.32 12.09 5.67
C PRO A 151 2.35 11.53 4.62
N TYR A 152 1.77 12.41 3.80
CA TYR A 152 0.79 12.04 2.78
C TYR A 152 1.06 12.85 1.52
N LEU A 153 1.21 12.17 0.39
CA LEU A 153 1.41 12.80 -0.90
C LEU A 153 0.50 12.16 -1.95
N LEU A 154 -0.11 12.99 -2.78
CA LEU A 154 -0.93 12.57 -3.90
C LEU A 154 -0.37 13.16 -5.20
N TRP A 155 -0.31 12.32 -6.21
CA TRP A 155 -0.13 12.68 -7.61
C TRP A 155 -1.18 11.96 -8.44
N LEU A 156 -1.91 12.68 -9.29
CA LEU A 156 -2.97 12.13 -10.12
C LEU A 156 -2.97 12.81 -11.49
N GLU A 157 -3.09 12.01 -12.54
CA GLU A 157 -3.31 12.47 -13.91
C GLU A 157 -4.39 11.60 -14.57
N ALA A 158 -5.55 12.18 -14.87
CA ALA A 158 -6.59 11.56 -15.67
C ALA A 158 -6.61 12.14 -17.08
N ARG A 159 -6.70 11.27 -18.08
CA ARG A 159 -6.78 11.61 -19.50
C ARG A 159 -8.11 11.13 -20.05
N ILE A 160 -8.91 12.07 -20.54
CA ILE A 160 -10.28 11.83 -20.99
C ILE A 160 -10.37 12.24 -22.46
N LYS A 161 -10.61 11.27 -23.35
CA LYS A 161 -10.77 11.51 -24.79
C LYS A 161 -12.25 11.58 -25.13
N MET A 162 -12.65 12.68 -25.76
CA MET A 162 -14.03 12.95 -26.19
C MET A 162 -14.32 12.40 -27.58
N ASN A 163 -15.61 12.31 -27.94
CA ASN A 163 -16.06 11.82 -29.24
C ASN A 163 -15.65 12.72 -30.43
N ASP A 164 -15.47 14.01 -30.19
CA ASP A 164 -15.00 14.99 -31.17
C ASP A 164 -13.47 15.06 -31.28
N GLY A 165 -12.76 14.15 -30.60
CA GLY A 165 -11.31 14.05 -30.63
C GLY A 165 -10.58 14.95 -29.61
N ARG A 166 -11.28 15.83 -28.88
CA ARG A 166 -10.66 16.63 -27.81
C ARG A 166 -10.19 15.74 -26.66
N GLU A 167 -9.06 16.11 -26.05
CA GLU A 167 -8.55 15.47 -24.82
C GLU A 167 -8.65 16.47 -23.65
N GLN A 168 -9.23 16.04 -22.55
CA GLN A 168 -9.26 16.77 -21.29
C GLN A 168 -8.32 16.06 -20.31
N VAL A 169 -7.40 16.82 -19.74
CA VAL A 169 -6.51 16.35 -18.68
C VAL A 169 -7.02 16.92 -17.36
N ILE A 170 -7.29 16.05 -16.40
CA ILE A 170 -7.66 16.42 -15.03
C ILE A 170 -6.55 15.94 -14.11
N ALA A 171 -5.96 16.83 -13.33
CA ALA A 171 -4.77 16.52 -12.56
C ALA A 171 -4.88 16.92 -11.08
N SER A 172 -4.00 16.37 -10.24
CA SER A 172 -3.72 16.92 -8.93
C SER A 172 -3.05 18.29 -9.05
N ASP A 173 -3.62 19.30 -8.41
CA ASP A 173 -3.12 20.67 -8.42
C ASP A 173 -3.56 21.45 -7.17
N GLY A 174 -3.23 22.74 -7.11
CA GLY A 174 -3.57 23.60 -5.97
C GLY A 174 -5.07 23.89 -5.77
N SER A 175 -5.95 23.45 -6.67
CA SER A 175 -7.41 23.62 -6.51
C SER A 175 -8.03 22.57 -5.59
N TRP A 176 -7.32 21.46 -5.35
CA TRP A 176 -7.80 20.41 -4.47
C TRP A 176 -7.98 20.91 -3.04
N LYS A 177 -8.96 20.34 -2.36
CA LYS A 177 -9.25 20.64 -0.96
C LYS A 177 -9.20 19.39 -0.12
N TRP A 178 -8.95 19.55 1.17
CA TRP A 178 -8.86 18.43 2.09
C TRP A 178 -9.39 18.76 3.49
N THR A 179 -9.69 17.70 4.24
CA THR A 179 -9.93 17.74 5.69
C THR A 179 -9.46 16.44 6.35
N SER A 180 -9.37 16.43 7.68
CA SER A 180 -9.05 15.21 8.42
C SER A 180 -10.18 14.18 8.29
N GLY A 181 -9.86 12.97 7.87
CA GLY A 181 -10.82 11.90 7.62
C GLY A 181 -11.27 11.13 8.87
N PRO A 182 -12.00 10.02 8.65
CA PRO A 182 -12.54 9.17 9.72
C PRO A 182 -11.54 8.15 10.28
N ILE A 183 -10.48 7.80 9.54
CA ILE A 183 -9.38 7.00 10.11
C ILE A 183 -8.53 7.93 10.98
N THR A 184 -8.67 7.79 12.30
CA THR A 184 -7.96 8.62 13.30
C THR A 184 -6.58 8.09 13.63
N PHE A 185 -6.30 6.82 13.29
CA PHE A 185 -4.99 6.20 13.40
C PHE A 185 -4.84 5.12 12.34
N SER A 186 -3.72 5.09 11.64
CA SER A 186 -3.38 4.09 10.64
C SER A 186 -1.94 3.68 10.84
N HIS A 187 -1.69 2.37 10.97
CA HIS A 187 -0.35 1.86 11.14
C HIS A 187 -0.25 0.43 10.64
N ILE A 188 0.72 0.16 9.75
CA ILE A 188 0.87 -1.15 9.13
C ILE A 188 1.09 -2.27 10.16
N TYR A 189 1.75 -1.99 11.29
CA TYR A 189 1.97 -2.97 12.37
C TYR A 189 0.94 -2.92 13.50
N ALA A 190 0.30 -1.77 13.73
CA ALA A 190 -0.41 -1.49 14.99
C ALA A 190 -1.94 -1.39 14.83
N GLY A 191 -2.44 -1.59 13.62
CA GLY A 191 -3.86 -1.59 13.30
C GLY A 191 -4.38 -0.23 12.83
N GLU A 192 -5.68 -0.03 12.99
CA GLU A 192 -6.41 1.12 12.43
C GLU A 192 -7.53 1.53 13.38
N ASP A 193 -7.65 2.82 13.69
CA ASP A 193 -8.77 3.35 14.45
C ASP A 193 -9.65 4.18 13.52
N TYR A 194 -10.96 3.93 13.58
CA TYR A 194 -11.96 4.59 12.74
C TYR A 194 -13.07 5.20 13.59
N ASP A 195 -13.35 6.49 13.40
CA ASP A 195 -14.50 7.18 14.00
C ASP A 195 -15.49 7.59 12.93
N ALA A 196 -16.59 6.82 12.82
CA ALA A 196 -17.60 7.00 11.80
C ALA A 196 -18.35 8.34 11.92
N ARG A 197 -18.32 9.00 13.09
CA ARG A 197 -18.91 10.34 13.28
C ARG A 197 -18.16 11.42 12.48
N ARG A 198 -16.93 11.14 12.07
CA ARG A 198 -16.07 12.07 11.31
C ARG A 198 -16.23 11.95 9.80
N ALA A 199 -16.88 10.92 9.28
CA ALA A 199 -17.07 10.73 7.85
C ALA A 199 -18.14 11.71 7.32
N PRO A 200 -17.79 12.73 6.52
CA PRO A 200 -18.79 13.73 6.12
C PRO A 200 -19.79 13.11 5.13
N ALA A 201 -21.09 13.21 5.40
CA ALA A 201 -22.10 12.59 4.55
C ALA A 201 -22.05 13.15 3.12
N GLY A 202 -22.02 12.25 2.11
CA GLY A 202 -22.04 12.64 0.70
C GLY A 202 -20.76 13.27 0.14
N TRP A 203 -19.65 13.31 0.90
CA TRP A 203 -18.41 14.00 0.51
C TRP A 203 -17.81 13.57 -0.83
N GLN A 204 -18.10 12.34 -1.24
CA GLN A 204 -17.62 11.74 -2.49
C GLN A 204 -18.45 12.11 -3.73
N SER A 205 -19.51 12.90 -3.54
CA SER A 205 -20.39 13.35 -4.62
C SER A 205 -20.02 14.76 -5.10
N ALA A 206 -20.33 15.05 -6.36
CA ALA A 206 -20.08 16.35 -6.98
C ALA A 206 -20.73 17.52 -6.24
N GLY A 207 -21.98 17.36 -5.79
CA GLY A 207 -22.75 18.42 -5.11
C GLY A 207 -22.40 18.68 -3.65
N PHE A 208 -21.31 18.11 -3.11
CA PHE A 208 -20.92 18.32 -1.73
C PHE A 208 -20.33 19.72 -1.51
N ASP A 209 -20.76 20.40 -0.44
CA ASP A 209 -20.24 21.71 -0.04
C ASP A 209 -18.93 21.58 0.74
N ASP A 210 -17.82 21.84 0.06
CA ASP A 210 -16.47 21.77 0.62
C ASP A 210 -15.86 23.15 0.93
N ARG A 211 -16.67 24.21 1.04
CA ARG A 211 -16.16 25.57 1.30
C ARG A 211 -15.39 25.67 2.63
N ALA A 212 -15.72 24.84 3.61
CA ALA A 212 -15.03 24.77 4.90
C ALA A 212 -13.75 23.91 4.87
N TRP A 213 -13.44 23.24 3.76
CA TRP A 213 -12.24 22.41 3.64
C TRP A 213 -11.01 23.28 3.38
N LYS A 214 -9.86 22.77 3.81
CA LYS A 214 -8.58 23.47 3.68
C LYS A 214 -8.04 23.30 2.26
N PRO A 215 -7.34 24.30 1.70
CA PRO A 215 -6.59 24.10 0.48
C PRO A 215 -5.45 23.10 0.72
N VAL A 216 -5.07 22.36 -0.32
CA VAL A 216 -3.84 21.57 -0.31
C VAL A 216 -2.61 22.46 -0.52
N LEU A 217 -1.44 21.91 -0.22
CA LEU A 217 -0.15 22.48 -0.57
C LEU A 217 0.39 21.80 -1.83
N THR A 218 0.93 22.57 -2.77
CA THR A 218 1.76 22.02 -3.86
C THR A 218 3.20 21.89 -3.37
N VAL A 219 3.81 20.74 -3.62
CA VAL A 219 5.18 20.43 -3.15
C VAL A 219 6.05 19.91 -4.28
N ASP A 220 7.36 19.91 -4.05
CA ASP A 220 8.31 19.32 -4.98
C ASP A 220 8.11 17.79 -5.11
N PRO A 221 8.34 17.21 -6.30
CA PRO A 221 8.28 15.77 -6.48
C PRO A 221 9.32 15.06 -5.61
N PRO A 222 9.01 13.85 -5.09
CA PRO A 222 10.04 12.98 -4.51
C PRO A 222 11.17 12.73 -5.52
N ALA A 223 12.41 12.61 -5.05
CA ALA A 223 13.59 12.41 -5.89
C ALA A 223 13.64 11.06 -6.63
N ALA A 224 12.67 10.18 -6.41
CA ALA A 224 12.58 8.85 -6.99
C ALA A 224 12.05 8.86 -8.43
N MET A 225 12.41 7.84 -9.19
CA MET A 225 11.86 7.62 -10.53
C MET A 225 10.41 7.13 -10.43
N LEU A 226 9.53 7.71 -11.26
CA LEU A 226 8.16 7.23 -11.39
C LEU A 226 8.09 6.14 -12.45
N LYS A 227 7.52 4.97 -12.10
CA LYS A 227 7.37 3.83 -13.02
C LYS A 227 5.94 3.27 -13.01
N PRO A 228 5.46 2.69 -14.12
CA PRO A 228 4.24 1.89 -14.10
C PRO A 228 4.39 0.73 -13.13
N TYR A 229 3.37 0.46 -12.32
CA TYR A 229 3.24 -0.82 -11.63
C TYR A 229 2.80 -1.89 -12.64
N THR A 230 3.64 -2.89 -12.87
CA THR A 230 3.38 -3.98 -13.83
C THR A 230 3.09 -5.33 -13.16
N GLY A 231 3.15 -5.39 -11.83
CA GLY A 231 2.80 -6.59 -11.07
C GLY A 231 1.30 -6.78 -10.85
N PRO A 232 0.86 -7.92 -10.31
CA PRO A 232 -0.55 -8.15 -10.02
C PRO A 232 -1.02 -7.33 -8.80
N PRO A 233 -2.24 -6.78 -8.80
CA PRO A 233 -2.78 -6.04 -7.66
C PRO A 233 -3.10 -6.97 -6.47
N MET A 234 -3.24 -6.39 -5.27
CA MET A 234 -3.72 -7.11 -4.09
C MET A 234 -5.26 -7.15 -4.03
N LYS A 235 -5.86 -8.35 -4.10
CA LYS A 235 -7.32 -8.54 -4.15
C LYS A 235 -7.82 -9.40 -2.99
N ALA A 236 -9.13 -9.34 -2.75
CA ALA A 236 -9.81 -10.34 -1.91
C ALA A 236 -9.99 -11.66 -2.69
N PHE A 237 -9.83 -12.77 -1.97
CA PHE A 237 -10.06 -14.12 -2.51
C PHE A 237 -11.10 -14.87 -1.68
N ASP A 238 -10.78 -15.15 -0.42
CA ASP A 238 -11.64 -15.90 0.49
C ASP A 238 -12.27 -14.98 1.55
N VAL A 239 -13.50 -15.28 1.96
CA VAL A 239 -14.19 -14.56 3.04
C VAL A 239 -14.60 -15.56 4.09
N PHE A 240 -13.93 -15.53 5.23
CA PHE A 240 -14.18 -16.44 6.35
C PHE A 240 -15.16 -15.83 7.34
N ARG A 241 -16.05 -16.69 7.84
CA ARG A 241 -16.93 -16.41 8.97
C ARG A 241 -16.46 -17.21 10.18
N PRO A 242 -16.72 -16.72 11.40
CA PRO A 242 -16.38 -17.45 12.62
C PRO A 242 -17.16 -18.77 12.67
N GLU A 243 -16.48 -19.87 12.99
CA GLU A 243 -17.10 -21.16 13.28
C GLU A 243 -17.63 -21.22 14.71
N LYS A 244 -17.02 -20.45 15.61
CA LYS A 244 -17.35 -20.43 17.04
C LYS A 244 -17.07 -19.07 17.65
N VAL A 245 -17.85 -18.74 18.68
CA VAL A 245 -17.57 -17.64 19.60
C VAL A 245 -17.38 -18.20 21.01
N VAL A 246 -16.31 -17.80 21.69
CA VAL A 246 -16.05 -18.11 23.10
C VAL A 246 -16.00 -16.82 23.91
N SER A 247 -16.25 -16.87 25.21
CA SER A 247 -16.14 -15.70 26.09
C SER A 247 -15.08 -15.99 27.15
N PRO A 248 -13.85 -15.43 27.04
CA PRO A 248 -12.80 -15.64 28.03
C PRO A 248 -13.16 -15.06 29.40
N LYS A 249 -13.95 -13.96 29.42
CA LYS A 249 -14.56 -13.37 30.61
C LYS A 249 -15.74 -12.50 30.21
N ALA A 250 -16.59 -12.15 31.17
CA ALA A 250 -17.76 -11.31 30.94
C ALA A 250 -17.40 -10.01 30.19
N GLY A 251 -18.10 -9.74 29.09
CA GLY A 251 -17.90 -8.54 28.26
C GLY A 251 -16.78 -8.63 27.21
N GLU A 252 -16.08 -9.77 27.15
CA GLU A 252 -15.11 -10.07 26.08
C GLU A 252 -15.49 -11.37 25.37
N TYR A 253 -15.29 -11.37 24.05
CA TYR A 253 -15.64 -12.48 23.17
C TYR A 253 -14.51 -12.72 22.18
N THR A 254 -14.17 -13.97 21.92
CA THR A 254 -13.22 -14.34 20.88
C THR A 254 -13.95 -15.10 19.79
N TYR A 255 -13.84 -14.59 18.58
CA TYR A 255 -14.36 -15.19 17.36
C TYR A 255 -13.26 -16.07 16.76
N VAL A 256 -13.57 -17.35 16.55
CA VAL A 256 -12.66 -18.37 16.03
C VAL A 256 -12.99 -18.64 14.56
N PHE A 257 -12.02 -18.40 13.67
CA PHE A 257 -12.17 -18.60 12.23
C PHE A 257 -11.56 -19.94 11.79
N PRO A 258 -12.05 -20.52 10.67
CA PRO A 258 -11.58 -21.82 10.19
C PRO A 258 -10.13 -21.80 9.72
N GLN A 259 -9.60 -20.63 9.37
CA GLN A 259 -8.34 -20.49 8.66
C GLN A 259 -7.53 -19.32 9.23
N ASN A 260 -6.25 -19.57 9.52
CA ASN A 260 -5.28 -18.50 9.72
C ASN A 260 -4.93 -17.88 8.36
N SER A 261 -5.12 -16.58 8.19
CA SER A 261 -4.91 -15.90 6.91
C SER A 261 -4.46 -14.45 7.07
N SER A 262 -3.79 -13.91 6.06
CA SER A 262 -3.69 -12.46 5.87
C SER A 262 -5.07 -11.91 5.50
N ALA A 263 -5.61 -11.00 6.30
CA ALA A 263 -6.98 -10.54 6.13
C ALA A 263 -7.17 -9.06 6.46
N LEU A 264 -8.19 -8.48 5.82
CA LEU A 264 -8.85 -7.27 6.29
C LEU A 264 -10.03 -7.68 7.17
N LEU A 265 -10.24 -6.96 8.27
CA LEU A 265 -11.38 -7.20 9.14
C LEU A 265 -12.62 -6.50 8.57
N ARG A 266 -13.71 -7.24 8.36
CA ARG A 266 -14.99 -6.68 7.92
C ARG A 266 -16.10 -7.02 8.90
N PHE A 267 -16.92 -6.05 9.26
CA PHE A 267 -18.01 -6.26 10.21
C PHE A 267 -19.24 -5.40 9.92
N THR A 268 -20.35 -5.84 10.50
CA THR A 268 -21.61 -5.10 10.57
C THR A 268 -22.01 -4.98 12.03
N VAL A 269 -22.40 -3.79 12.46
CA VAL A 269 -22.72 -3.48 13.85
C VAL A 269 -23.94 -2.58 13.98
N ILE A 270 -24.66 -2.74 15.09
CA ILE A 270 -25.72 -1.85 15.53
C ILE A 270 -25.38 -1.39 16.95
N GLY A 271 -25.53 -0.10 17.21
CA GLY A 271 -25.31 0.48 18.54
C GLY A 271 -25.63 1.97 18.55
N SER A 272 -25.34 2.62 19.66
CA SER A 272 -25.51 4.06 19.82
C SER A 272 -24.27 4.82 19.33
N PRO A 273 -24.45 6.02 18.73
CA PRO A 273 -23.33 6.87 18.32
C PRO A 273 -22.32 7.11 19.45
N GLY A 274 -21.03 7.03 19.14
CA GLY A 274 -19.94 7.25 20.10
C GLY A 274 -19.56 6.02 20.93
N GLN A 275 -20.33 4.93 20.89
CA GLN A 275 -19.87 3.66 21.46
C GLN A 275 -18.68 3.12 20.65
N ARG A 276 -17.68 2.58 21.36
CA ARG A 276 -16.43 2.10 20.77
C ARG A 276 -16.29 0.59 20.94
N ILE A 277 -15.87 -0.06 19.87
CA ILE A 277 -15.61 -1.49 19.77
C ILE A 277 -14.13 -1.68 19.49
N ARG A 278 -13.49 -2.64 20.16
CA ARG A 278 -12.10 -3.00 19.91
C ARG A 278 -12.01 -4.42 19.38
N PHE A 279 -11.31 -4.58 18.26
CA PHE A 279 -11.00 -5.86 17.65
C PHE A 279 -9.50 -6.16 17.78
N ARG A 280 -9.14 -7.29 18.38
CA ARG A 280 -7.77 -7.78 18.57
C ARG A 280 -7.54 -9.02 17.72
N PRO A 281 -7.11 -8.87 16.46
CA PRO A 281 -6.74 -10.00 15.61
C PRO A 281 -5.47 -10.67 16.13
N CYS A 282 -5.44 -12.00 16.16
CA CYS A 282 -4.29 -12.77 16.59
C CYS A 282 -4.24 -14.16 15.92
N GLU A 283 -3.04 -14.70 15.78
CA GLU A 283 -2.82 -16.09 15.37
C GLU A 283 -2.88 -17.06 16.56
N TYR A 284 -2.88 -16.55 17.80
CA TYR A 284 -2.91 -17.36 19.04
C TYR A 284 -4.11 -17.00 19.91
N MET A 285 -4.71 -18.05 20.47
CA MET A 285 -5.72 -18.00 21.51
C MET A 285 -5.35 -19.03 22.57
N ASP A 286 -5.35 -18.63 23.85
CA ASP A 286 -5.06 -19.55 24.95
C ASP A 286 -6.23 -20.49 25.28
N SER A 287 -6.03 -21.40 26.22
CA SER A 287 -7.03 -22.38 26.64
C SER A 287 -8.28 -21.77 27.29
N THR A 288 -8.22 -20.51 27.74
CA THR A 288 -9.39 -19.77 28.28
C THR A 288 -10.20 -19.09 27.17
N GLY A 289 -9.68 -19.06 25.95
CA GLY A 289 -10.28 -18.36 24.83
C GLY A 289 -9.82 -16.92 24.70
N HIS A 290 -8.78 -16.49 25.43
CA HIS A 290 -8.26 -15.14 25.33
C HIS A 290 -7.21 -15.06 24.21
N VAL A 291 -7.35 -14.08 23.32
CA VAL A 291 -6.32 -13.81 22.32
C VAL A 291 -5.12 -13.14 22.99
N LYS A 292 -3.92 -13.54 22.61
CA LYS A 292 -2.70 -12.96 23.16
C LYS A 292 -1.62 -12.90 22.10
N PHE A 293 -1.10 -11.71 21.85
CA PHE A 293 0.02 -11.55 20.95
C PHE A 293 1.33 -12.02 21.63
N THR A 294 1.74 -13.25 21.37
CA THR A 294 2.89 -13.90 22.04
C THR A 294 4.16 -13.97 21.19
N TYR A 295 4.11 -13.57 19.91
CA TYR A 295 5.11 -13.87 18.88
C TYR A 295 6.42 -13.05 18.96
N THR A 296 6.52 -12.12 19.89
CA THR A 296 7.64 -11.18 20.01
C THR A 296 8.16 -11.14 21.44
N TRP A 297 8.75 -12.24 21.93
CA TRP A 297 9.58 -12.26 23.15
C TRP A 297 8.98 -11.54 24.37
N GLY A 298 7.66 -11.66 24.59
CA GLY A 298 7.02 -11.06 25.76
C GLY A 298 6.91 -9.53 25.75
N THR A 299 6.81 -8.88 24.58
CA THR A 299 6.56 -7.41 24.47
C THR A 299 5.42 -6.91 25.36
N GLY A 300 4.44 -7.77 25.66
CA GLY A 300 3.24 -7.39 26.42
C GLY A 300 2.34 -6.42 25.65
N LYS A 301 2.52 -6.36 24.32
CA LYS A 301 1.85 -5.42 23.41
C LYS A 301 0.94 -6.17 22.46
N ASP A 302 -0.20 -5.56 22.12
CA ASP A 302 -1.20 -6.12 21.22
C ASP A 302 -1.30 -5.33 19.90
N ILE A 303 -1.94 -5.92 18.90
CA ILE A 303 -2.42 -5.24 17.69
C ILE A 303 -3.94 -5.11 17.82
N TRP A 304 -4.51 -3.94 17.50
CA TRP A 304 -5.96 -3.80 17.49
C TRP A 304 -6.48 -2.75 16.53
N HIS A 305 -7.77 -2.88 16.25
CA HIS A 305 -8.57 -1.89 15.53
C HIS A 305 -9.69 -1.39 16.43
N ASP A 306 -9.80 -0.06 16.59
CA ASP A 306 -10.93 0.55 17.27
C ASP A 306 -11.94 1.11 16.25
N TYR A 307 -13.22 0.84 16.47
CA TYR A 307 -14.32 1.42 15.69
C TYR A 307 -15.27 2.19 16.60
N THR A 308 -15.53 3.45 16.27
CA THR A 308 -16.52 4.29 16.97
C THR A 308 -17.73 4.50 16.08
N ILE A 309 -18.90 4.10 16.59
CA ILE A 309 -20.18 4.12 15.86
C ILE A 309 -20.61 5.56 15.54
N GLY A 310 -21.05 5.79 14.30
CA GLY A 310 -21.40 7.10 13.78
C GLY A 310 -22.85 7.51 14.01
N SER A 311 -23.75 6.53 13.97
CA SER A 311 -25.19 6.70 13.91
C SER A 311 -25.90 5.54 14.62
N ALA A 312 -27.18 5.72 14.96
CA ALA A 312 -27.99 4.64 15.52
C ALA A 312 -28.47 3.60 14.48
N ARG A 313 -28.03 3.72 13.22
CA ARG A 313 -28.36 2.78 12.15
C ARG A 313 -27.37 1.63 12.12
N THR A 314 -27.71 0.56 11.43
CA THR A 314 -26.75 -0.50 11.12
C THR A 314 -25.61 0.06 10.27
N GLU A 315 -24.38 -0.14 10.72
CA GLU A 315 -23.17 0.30 10.05
C GLU A 315 -22.34 -0.89 9.61
N SER A 316 -21.70 -0.79 8.45
CA SER A 316 -20.73 -1.78 7.97
C SER A 316 -19.40 -1.10 7.67
N HIS A 317 -18.32 -1.75 8.07
CA HIS A 317 -16.98 -1.23 7.90
C HIS A 317 -16.01 -2.37 7.59
N GLN A 318 -14.93 -2.03 6.89
CA GLN A 318 -13.79 -2.89 6.65
C GLN A 318 -12.54 -2.06 6.87
N THR A 319 -11.52 -2.63 7.54
CA THR A 319 -10.21 -1.97 7.67
C THR A 319 -9.64 -1.66 6.29
N LEU A 320 -9.05 -0.48 6.13
CA LEU A 320 -8.65 0.01 4.81
C LEU A 320 -7.14 -0.07 4.57
N PHE A 321 -6.34 0.47 5.49
CA PHE A 321 -4.93 0.75 5.23
C PHE A 321 -3.93 -0.19 5.92
N CYS A 322 -4.42 -1.19 6.65
CA CYS A 322 -3.61 -2.29 7.16
C CYS A 322 -4.35 -3.62 7.07
N TYR A 323 -3.58 -4.69 6.82
CA TYR A 323 -4.03 -6.08 6.93
C TYR A 323 -3.34 -6.75 8.12
N VAL A 324 -3.88 -7.86 8.59
CA VAL A 324 -3.37 -8.64 9.72
C VAL A 324 -3.26 -10.11 9.34
N GLY A 325 -2.31 -10.84 9.92
CA GLY A 325 -2.33 -12.30 9.95
C GLY A 325 -3.07 -12.76 11.19
N CYS A 326 -4.18 -13.47 11.05
CA CYS A 326 -4.93 -13.98 12.19
C CYS A 326 -5.85 -15.16 11.84
N GLN A 327 -6.19 -15.92 12.89
CA GLN A 327 -7.26 -16.91 12.93
C GLN A 327 -8.32 -16.57 14.00
N TYR A 328 -7.95 -15.74 14.97
CA TYR A 328 -8.79 -15.38 16.11
C TYR A 328 -8.96 -13.87 16.16
N VAL A 329 -10.15 -13.41 16.54
CA VAL A 329 -10.42 -11.99 16.78
C VAL A 329 -11.07 -11.83 18.14
N GLY A 330 -10.32 -11.29 19.10
CA GLY A 330 -10.87 -10.85 20.37
C GLY A 330 -11.68 -9.57 20.18
N VAL A 331 -12.85 -9.48 20.80
CA VAL A 331 -13.79 -8.37 20.70
C VAL A 331 -14.14 -7.89 22.10
N ALA A 332 -13.91 -6.61 22.34
CA ALA A 332 -14.30 -5.92 23.56
C ALA A 332 -15.17 -4.71 23.24
N GLY A 333 -16.07 -4.36 24.17
CA GLY A 333 -17.00 -3.24 23.97
C GLY A 333 -18.15 -3.54 23.01
N ALA A 334 -18.43 -4.82 22.73
CA ALA A 334 -19.57 -5.28 21.95
C ALA A 334 -19.95 -6.71 22.37
N VAL A 335 -21.18 -7.12 22.05
CA VAL A 335 -21.68 -8.50 22.24
C VAL A 335 -21.99 -9.17 20.90
N PRO A 336 -21.87 -10.51 20.78
CA PRO A 336 -22.41 -11.24 19.64
C PRO A 336 -23.92 -11.11 19.56
N ARG A 337 -24.45 -11.16 18.34
CA ARG A 337 -25.90 -11.24 18.12
C ARG A 337 -26.51 -12.39 18.93
N GLY A 338 -27.58 -12.08 19.67
CA GLY A 338 -28.31 -13.07 20.49
C GLY A 338 -27.73 -13.32 21.88
N SER A 339 -26.59 -12.74 22.23
CA SER A 339 -26.05 -12.81 23.59
C SER A 339 -26.77 -11.86 24.55
N PRO A 340 -26.83 -12.17 25.87
CA PRO A 340 -27.35 -11.24 26.88
C PRO A 340 -26.63 -9.90 26.82
N ASN A 341 -27.40 -8.80 26.80
CA ASN A 341 -26.86 -7.44 26.67
C ASN A 341 -27.42 -6.47 27.73
N PRO A 342 -27.17 -6.70 29.03
CA PRO A 342 -27.73 -5.88 30.10
C PRO A 342 -27.20 -4.44 30.12
N TYR A 343 -26.06 -4.18 29.47
CA TYR A 343 -25.39 -2.89 29.43
C TYR A 343 -25.61 -2.13 28.12
N ASN A 344 -26.51 -2.61 27.24
CA ASN A 344 -26.82 -2.02 25.94
C ASN A 344 -25.55 -1.69 25.12
N LEU A 345 -24.60 -2.63 25.12
CA LEU A 345 -23.39 -2.58 24.29
C LEU A 345 -23.75 -2.73 22.81
N PRO A 346 -22.90 -2.25 21.88
CA PRO A 346 -22.99 -2.58 20.48
C PRO A 346 -23.18 -4.08 20.22
N VAL A 347 -23.97 -4.42 19.21
CA VAL A 347 -24.23 -5.79 18.78
C VAL A 347 -23.51 -6.04 17.45
N ILE A 348 -22.59 -7.00 17.44
CA ILE A 348 -21.95 -7.47 16.22
C ILE A 348 -22.93 -8.36 15.45
N GLU A 349 -23.51 -7.82 14.38
CA GLU A 349 -24.39 -8.55 13.46
C GLU A 349 -23.60 -9.50 12.57
N LYS A 350 -22.38 -9.09 12.19
CA LYS A 350 -21.52 -9.85 11.29
C LYS A 350 -20.05 -9.54 11.57
N LEU A 351 -19.21 -10.57 11.54
CA LEU A 351 -17.75 -10.46 11.58
C LEU A 351 -17.14 -11.41 10.54
N GLU A 352 -16.24 -10.91 9.71
CA GLU A 352 -15.60 -11.65 8.63
C GLU A 352 -14.10 -11.31 8.57
N LEU A 353 -13.29 -12.31 8.21
CA LEU A 353 -11.93 -12.13 7.74
C LEU A 353 -11.93 -12.19 6.22
N VAL A 354 -11.57 -11.09 5.57
CA VAL A 354 -11.48 -11.00 4.11
C VAL A 354 -10.03 -11.25 3.71
N HIS A 355 -9.73 -12.46 3.27
CA HIS A 355 -8.37 -12.83 2.89
C HIS A 355 -7.90 -12.00 1.70
N VAL A 356 -6.75 -11.33 1.86
CA VAL A 356 -6.13 -10.49 0.85
C VAL A 356 -4.73 -10.97 0.50
N ARG A 357 -4.44 -10.98 -0.80
CA ARG A 357 -3.11 -11.31 -1.33
C ARG A 357 -2.91 -10.73 -2.73
N THR A 358 -1.66 -10.70 -3.17
CA THR A 358 -1.28 -10.45 -4.57
C THR A 358 -1.94 -11.47 -5.47
N ALA A 359 -2.59 -10.97 -6.52
CA ALA A 359 -3.43 -11.76 -7.42
C ALA A 359 -2.62 -12.54 -8.47
N ASN A 360 -1.56 -13.23 -8.05
CA ASN A 360 -0.88 -14.22 -8.87
C ASN A 360 -1.87 -15.33 -9.27
N PRO A 361 -2.07 -15.61 -10.57
CA PRO A 361 -2.96 -16.67 -11.03
C PRO A 361 -2.52 -18.04 -10.50
N PRO A 362 -3.42 -18.90 -10.01
CA PRO A 362 -3.06 -20.28 -9.70
C PRO A 362 -2.79 -21.06 -10.98
N VAL A 363 -1.70 -21.84 -11.02
CA VAL A 363 -1.30 -22.64 -12.20
C VAL A 363 -0.99 -24.09 -11.89
N GLY A 364 -0.93 -24.47 -10.61
CA GLY A 364 -0.70 -25.85 -10.21
C GLY A 364 -1.44 -26.22 -8.94
N THR A 365 -1.54 -27.52 -8.74
CA THR A 365 -2.15 -28.14 -7.56
C THR A 365 -1.43 -29.45 -7.25
N PHE A 366 -1.62 -29.95 -6.04
CA PHE A 366 -1.02 -31.20 -5.57
C PHE A 366 -2.05 -32.01 -4.81
N GLN A 367 -2.06 -33.32 -5.08
CA GLN A 367 -2.80 -34.31 -4.30
C GLN A 367 -2.10 -35.66 -4.39
N CYS A 368 -2.08 -36.41 -3.29
CA CYS A 368 -1.61 -37.80 -3.27
C CYS A 368 -2.50 -38.67 -2.38
N SER A 369 -2.17 -39.95 -2.26
CA SER A 369 -2.92 -40.91 -1.43
C SER A 369 -2.75 -40.75 0.08
N SER A 370 -1.87 -39.84 0.53
CA SER A 370 -1.59 -39.60 1.95
C SER A 370 -2.28 -38.32 2.43
N ASP A 371 -3.25 -38.47 3.33
CA ASP A 371 -3.95 -37.35 3.95
C ASP A 371 -3.00 -36.40 4.69
N LEU A 372 -1.94 -36.93 5.30
CA LEU A 372 -0.93 -36.12 5.97
C LEU A 372 -0.25 -35.16 4.98
N GLN A 373 0.15 -35.68 3.81
CA GLN A 373 0.83 -34.87 2.79
C GLN A 373 -0.11 -33.87 2.14
N ASN A 374 -1.37 -34.25 1.89
CA ASN A 374 -2.39 -33.33 1.40
C ASN A 374 -2.62 -32.18 2.39
N LYS A 375 -2.68 -32.47 3.69
CA LYS A 375 -2.82 -31.46 4.76
C LYS A 375 -1.56 -30.60 4.90
N ALA A 376 -0.37 -31.18 4.80
CA ALA A 376 0.89 -30.44 4.81
C ALA A 376 0.96 -29.45 3.63
N HIS A 377 0.62 -29.91 2.42
CA HIS A 377 0.53 -29.04 1.24
C HIS A 377 -0.49 -27.91 1.45
N ALA A 378 -1.68 -28.21 1.97
CA ALA A 378 -2.69 -27.18 2.25
C ALA A 378 -2.19 -26.12 3.25
N MET A 379 -1.46 -26.52 4.29
CA MET A 379 -0.85 -25.56 5.24
C MET A 379 0.23 -24.70 4.55
N ILE A 380 1.10 -25.31 3.74
CA ILE A 380 2.14 -24.59 2.99
C ILE A 380 1.51 -23.57 2.02
N ASP A 381 0.48 -23.99 1.28
CA ASP A 381 -0.22 -23.11 0.34
C ASP A 381 -0.90 -21.93 1.07
N TRP A 382 -1.48 -22.15 2.26
CA TRP A 382 -2.02 -21.04 3.06
C TRP A 382 -0.96 -20.09 3.59
N SER A 383 0.22 -20.59 3.96
CA SER A 383 1.36 -19.75 4.32
C SER A 383 1.87 -18.94 3.13
N ILE A 384 1.95 -19.53 1.94
CA ILE A 384 2.30 -18.83 0.69
C ILE A 384 1.26 -17.76 0.37
N LYS A 385 -0.03 -18.12 0.36
CA LYS A 385 -1.14 -17.18 0.13
C LYS A 385 -1.09 -15.98 1.05
N SER A 386 -0.82 -16.21 2.34
CA SER A 386 -0.83 -15.15 3.35
C SER A 386 0.37 -14.20 3.24
N ASN A 387 1.46 -14.65 2.62
CA ASN A 387 2.69 -13.88 2.45
C ASN A 387 2.89 -13.32 1.03
N MET A 388 1.94 -13.56 0.12
CA MET A 388 1.90 -12.89 -1.17
C MET A 388 1.35 -11.47 -1.01
N SER A 389 2.23 -10.50 -0.76
CA SER A 389 1.95 -9.07 -0.77
C SER A 389 2.64 -8.40 -1.97
N TYR A 390 2.81 -7.07 -1.97
CA TYR A 390 3.63 -6.40 -2.98
C TYR A 390 5.09 -6.88 -3.00
N VAL A 391 5.54 -7.49 -1.91
CA VAL A 391 6.75 -8.31 -1.79
C VAL A 391 6.37 -9.68 -1.23
N ALA A 392 7.25 -10.68 -1.32
CA ALA A 392 7.08 -11.89 -0.52
C ALA A 392 7.44 -11.57 0.92
N THR A 393 6.48 -11.60 1.84
CA THR A 393 6.74 -11.29 3.25
C THR A 393 7.17 -12.53 4.03
N ASP A 394 7.96 -12.34 5.09
CA ASP A 394 8.29 -13.39 6.06
C ASP A 394 7.07 -13.86 6.85
N CYS A 395 6.27 -12.90 7.32
CA CYS A 395 5.05 -13.16 8.05
C CYS A 395 4.01 -12.05 7.87
N PRO A 396 2.71 -12.38 7.88
CA PRO A 396 1.63 -11.40 7.67
C PRO A 396 1.15 -10.72 8.95
N HIS A 397 1.60 -11.15 10.14
CA HIS A 397 1.06 -10.70 11.42
C HIS A 397 1.94 -9.65 12.13
N ARG A 398 3.28 -9.82 12.17
CA ARG A 398 4.18 -8.96 12.95
C ARG A 398 5.12 -8.08 12.11
N GLU A 399 5.94 -8.67 11.25
CA GLU A 399 7.07 -8.00 10.61
C GLU A 399 6.74 -7.53 9.21
N LYS A 400 6.04 -8.35 8.42
CA LYS A 400 5.56 -8.00 7.07
C LYS A 400 6.68 -7.49 6.17
N ASN A 401 7.90 -7.96 6.40
CA ASN A 401 9.10 -7.49 5.72
C ASN A 401 9.36 -8.34 4.48
N GLY A 402 9.83 -7.71 3.41
CA GLY A 402 10.37 -8.43 2.25
C GLY A 402 11.76 -8.96 2.53
N TRP A 403 11.89 -9.88 3.48
CA TRP A 403 13.13 -10.60 3.73
C TRP A 403 13.51 -11.43 2.46
N GLN A 404 14.81 -11.54 2.17
CA GLN A 404 15.27 -12.04 0.86
C GLN A 404 15.25 -13.57 0.74
N GLU A 405 15.44 -14.28 1.84
CA GLU A 405 15.38 -15.73 1.91
C GLU A 405 14.05 -16.27 1.39
N GLU A 406 12.93 -15.58 1.62
CA GLU A 406 11.62 -15.96 1.07
C GLU A 406 11.63 -15.89 -0.44
N ASN A 407 12.21 -14.83 -1.02
CA ASN A 407 12.23 -14.62 -2.47
C ASN A 407 12.95 -15.77 -3.19
N TRP A 408 14.03 -16.31 -2.61
CA TRP A 408 14.80 -17.39 -3.22
C TRP A 408 14.39 -18.79 -2.76
N HIS A 409 14.37 -19.06 -1.45
CA HIS A 409 14.10 -20.42 -0.95
C HIS A 409 12.67 -20.88 -1.26
N MET A 410 11.71 -19.95 -1.33
CA MET A 410 10.32 -20.27 -1.68
C MET A 410 10.01 -20.10 -3.18
N ALA A 411 10.96 -19.60 -3.99
CA ALA A 411 10.74 -19.29 -5.40
C ALA A 411 10.06 -20.42 -6.17
N ARG A 412 10.60 -21.64 -6.04
CA ARG A 412 10.07 -22.84 -6.69
C ARG A 412 8.72 -23.25 -6.13
N ALA A 413 8.56 -23.27 -4.80
CA ALA A 413 7.30 -23.65 -4.17
C ALA A 413 6.16 -22.72 -4.59
N MET A 414 6.43 -21.41 -4.65
CA MET A 414 5.48 -20.42 -5.16
C MET A 414 5.18 -20.63 -6.64
N SER A 415 6.21 -20.82 -7.48
CA SER A 415 6.09 -21.06 -8.92
C SER A 415 5.32 -22.33 -9.31
N TYR A 416 5.33 -23.37 -8.46
CA TYR A 416 4.50 -24.56 -8.69
C TYR A 416 3.02 -24.30 -8.47
N GLY A 417 2.66 -23.43 -7.52
CA GLY A 417 1.27 -23.11 -7.20
C GLY A 417 0.70 -21.98 -8.04
N TYR A 418 1.53 -20.98 -8.38
CA TYR A 418 1.10 -19.70 -8.94
C TYR A 418 2.02 -19.23 -10.06
N ASP A 419 1.45 -18.57 -11.06
CA ASP A 419 2.22 -17.75 -12.00
C ASP A 419 2.69 -16.50 -11.27
N VAL A 420 3.97 -16.50 -10.93
CA VAL A 420 4.64 -15.42 -10.20
C VAL A 420 5.55 -14.58 -11.09
N GLN A 421 5.53 -14.77 -12.42
CA GLN A 421 6.51 -14.13 -13.32
C GLN A 421 6.54 -12.61 -13.15
N SER A 422 5.39 -11.95 -13.33
CA SER A 422 5.29 -10.48 -13.22
C SER A 422 5.59 -9.97 -11.80
N TRP A 423 5.21 -10.72 -10.78
CA TRP A 423 5.46 -10.38 -9.38
C TRP A 423 6.96 -10.48 -9.04
N PHE A 424 7.62 -11.56 -9.42
CA PHE A 424 9.06 -11.73 -9.22
C PHE A 424 9.88 -10.78 -10.09
N THR A 425 9.44 -10.42 -11.30
CA THR A 425 10.12 -9.40 -12.12
C THR A 425 10.11 -8.05 -11.42
N LYS A 426 9.00 -7.69 -10.74
CA LYS A 426 8.94 -6.51 -9.88
C LYS A 426 9.90 -6.63 -8.69
N ILE A 427 9.92 -7.78 -7.99
CA ILE A 427 10.81 -8.01 -6.84
C ILE A 427 12.29 -7.94 -7.25
N ALA A 428 12.67 -8.53 -8.38
CA ALA A 428 14.02 -8.41 -8.94
C ALA A 428 14.40 -6.95 -9.21
N GLY A 429 13.45 -6.15 -9.68
CA GLY A 429 13.63 -4.71 -9.86
C GLY A 429 13.87 -3.96 -8.55
N ASP A 430 13.13 -4.31 -7.51
CA ASP A 430 13.30 -3.70 -6.18
C ASP A 430 14.64 -4.12 -5.54
N LEU A 431 15.04 -5.39 -5.69
CA LEU A 431 16.34 -5.91 -5.25
C LEU A 431 17.50 -5.07 -5.78
N ARG A 432 17.45 -4.75 -7.09
CA ARG A 432 18.40 -3.84 -7.74
C ARG A 432 18.33 -2.41 -7.17
N ASP A 433 17.15 -1.91 -6.84
CA ASP A 433 16.99 -0.57 -6.25
C ASP A 433 17.53 -0.49 -4.82
N THR A 434 17.51 -1.60 -4.08
CA THR A 434 18.01 -1.71 -2.71
C THR A 434 19.53 -1.97 -2.63
N GLN A 435 20.18 -2.38 -3.72
CA GLN A 435 21.62 -2.57 -3.78
C GLN A 435 22.41 -1.30 -3.43
N LEU A 436 23.42 -1.45 -2.58
CA LEU A 436 24.29 -0.37 -2.11
C LEU A 436 25.40 -0.05 -3.13
N PRO A 437 26.05 1.13 -3.03
CA PRO A 437 27.06 1.55 -3.99
C PRO A 437 28.28 0.62 -4.14
N ASP A 438 28.62 -0.14 -3.09
CA ASP A 438 29.70 -1.14 -3.06
C ASP A 438 29.30 -2.50 -3.64
N GLY A 439 28.04 -2.66 -4.07
CA GLY A 439 27.51 -3.89 -4.64
C GLY A 439 26.78 -4.79 -3.64
N HIS A 440 26.86 -4.50 -2.35
CA HIS A 440 26.14 -5.24 -1.32
C HIS A 440 24.61 -5.17 -1.52
N ILE A 441 23.93 -6.31 -1.41
CA ILE A 441 22.47 -6.42 -1.40
C ILE A 441 22.02 -6.75 0.02
N PRO A 442 21.31 -5.84 0.70
CA PRO A 442 20.77 -6.07 2.04
C PRO A 442 19.85 -7.28 2.15
N THR A 443 19.69 -7.77 3.38
CA THR A 443 18.85 -8.92 3.74
C THR A 443 17.35 -8.73 3.55
N ASN A 444 16.90 -7.49 3.36
CA ASN A 444 15.50 -7.15 3.09
C ASN A 444 15.38 -6.18 1.91
N CYS A 445 14.24 -6.25 1.22
CA CYS A 445 13.93 -5.41 0.08
C CYS A 445 12.41 -5.16 0.04
N PRO A 446 11.99 -3.89 0.09
CA PRO A 446 12.79 -2.68 0.36
C PRO A 446 13.51 -2.71 1.72
N ASN A 447 14.71 -2.12 1.81
CA ASN A 447 15.52 -2.14 3.04
C ASN A 447 15.21 -0.96 3.96
N TYR A 448 14.60 -1.27 5.11
CA TYR A 448 14.23 -0.29 6.14
C TYR A 448 14.74 -0.63 7.54
N LEU A 449 15.63 -1.62 7.68
CA LEU A 449 16.20 -1.95 8.97
C LEU A 449 17.25 -0.90 9.34
N VAL A 450 17.15 -0.40 10.57
CA VAL A 450 18.10 0.58 11.10
C VAL A 450 19.36 -0.15 11.56
N GLY A 451 20.54 0.27 11.07
CA GLY A 451 21.81 -0.22 11.62
C GLY A 451 23.02 0.62 11.23
N ILE A 452 23.99 0.63 12.14
CA ILE A 452 25.22 1.45 12.15
C ILE A 452 26.29 0.82 11.23
N PRO A 453 27.26 1.60 10.69
CA PRO A 453 28.09 1.25 9.52
C PRO A 453 29.00 0.00 9.62
N PRO A 454 29.49 -0.54 8.47
CA PRO A 454 29.15 -0.10 7.11
C PRO A 454 27.77 -0.62 6.66
N HIS A 455 27.37 -1.77 7.18
CA HIS A 455 26.07 -2.41 6.99
C HIS A 455 25.56 -2.78 8.39
N GLY A 456 24.31 -2.41 8.72
CA GLY A 456 23.72 -2.71 10.02
C GLY A 456 23.84 -4.20 10.41
N TYR A 457 23.76 -4.51 11.71
CA TYR A 457 23.87 -5.88 12.26
C TYR A 457 23.01 -6.94 11.55
N TRP A 458 21.91 -6.53 10.92
CA TRP A 458 20.97 -7.41 10.21
C TRP A 458 21.04 -7.31 8.70
N ASN A 459 21.91 -6.45 8.16
CA ASN A 459 21.91 -6.13 6.73
C ASN A 459 22.94 -6.95 5.94
N GLU A 460 23.90 -7.61 6.58
CA GLU A 460 24.96 -8.37 5.91
C GLU A 460 24.75 -9.88 6.09
N ALA A 461 24.25 -10.55 5.06
CA ALA A 461 24.19 -12.02 5.00
C ALA A 461 24.23 -12.48 3.53
N PRO A 462 25.32 -13.11 3.06
CA PRO A 462 25.49 -13.53 1.67
C PRO A 462 24.31 -14.37 1.15
N GLU A 463 23.81 -15.27 1.97
CA GLU A 463 22.76 -16.23 1.67
C GLU A 463 21.35 -15.61 1.61
N TRP A 464 21.20 -14.38 2.09
CA TRP A 464 20.03 -13.53 1.82
C TRP A 464 20.24 -12.71 0.55
N GLY A 465 21.35 -11.95 0.48
CA GLY A 465 21.66 -11.02 -0.62
C GLY A 465 21.79 -11.69 -1.99
N ILE A 466 22.16 -12.98 -2.03
CA ILE A 466 22.25 -13.80 -3.24
C ILE A 466 20.92 -13.89 -4.01
N SER A 467 19.80 -13.56 -3.38
CA SER A 467 18.50 -13.43 -4.05
C SER A 467 18.53 -12.43 -5.21
N GLY A 468 19.36 -11.38 -5.14
CA GLY A 468 19.60 -10.46 -6.26
C GLY A 468 20.18 -11.12 -7.51
N VAL A 469 20.80 -12.30 -7.37
CA VAL A 469 21.32 -13.12 -8.47
C VAL A 469 20.34 -14.23 -8.82
N LEU A 470 19.84 -14.94 -7.81
CA LEU A 470 19.10 -16.18 -8.02
C LEU A 470 17.63 -15.97 -8.38
N VAL A 471 17.02 -14.84 -8.01
CA VAL A 471 15.64 -14.53 -8.43
C VAL A 471 15.56 -14.22 -9.94
N PRO A 472 16.41 -13.32 -10.51
CA PRO A 472 16.46 -13.17 -11.96
C PRO A 472 16.78 -14.48 -12.70
N TRP A 473 17.72 -15.27 -12.18
CA TRP A 473 18.06 -16.58 -12.74
C TRP A 473 16.88 -17.54 -12.72
N HIS A 474 16.13 -17.61 -11.61
CA HIS A 474 14.91 -18.43 -11.50
C HIS A 474 13.87 -18.03 -12.54
N ILE A 475 13.64 -16.73 -12.72
CA ILE A 475 12.65 -16.27 -13.72
C ILE A 475 13.07 -16.71 -15.12
N TYR A 476 14.35 -16.57 -15.46
CA TYR A 476 14.88 -17.00 -16.76
C TYR A 476 14.73 -18.52 -16.96
N GLU A 477 15.15 -19.34 -15.99
CA GLU A 477 15.08 -20.80 -16.12
C GLU A 477 13.64 -21.32 -16.10
N TRP A 478 12.77 -20.73 -15.28
CA TRP A 478 11.40 -21.21 -15.09
C TRP A 478 10.44 -20.73 -16.18
N TYR A 479 10.56 -19.47 -16.61
CA TYR A 479 9.65 -18.84 -17.57
C TYR A 479 10.28 -18.57 -18.95
N GLY A 480 11.59 -18.77 -19.11
CA GLY A 480 12.30 -18.49 -20.36
C GLY A 480 12.52 -17.01 -20.66
N ASP A 481 12.28 -16.12 -19.69
CA ASP A 481 12.37 -14.67 -19.89
C ASP A 481 13.82 -14.17 -19.77
N LYS A 482 14.44 -13.87 -20.91
CA LYS A 482 15.82 -13.33 -20.97
C LYS A 482 15.92 -11.87 -20.53
N SER A 483 14.84 -11.10 -20.66
CA SER A 483 14.86 -9.66 -20.42
C SER A 483 15.15 -9.31 -18.96
N VAL A 484 14.79 -10.21 -18.03
CA VAL A 484 15.08 -10.07 -16.60
C VAL A 484 16.58 -10.19 -16.31
N ILE A 485 17.30 -11.07 -17.02
CA ILE A 485 18.75 -11.19 -16.87
C ILE A 485 19.39 -9.92 -17.41
N GLU A 486 19.03 -9.49 -18.62
CA GLU A 486 19.57 -8.28 -19.25
C GLU A 486 19.39 -7.04 -18.37
N SER A 487 18.21 -6.90 -17.75
CA SER A 487 17.89 -5.76 -16.89
C SER A 487 18.56 -5.79 -15.52
N ASN A 488 19.02 -6.96 -15.04
CA ASN A 488 19.61 -7.13 -13.71
C ASN A 488 21.09 -7.52 -13.73
N PHE A 489 21.67 -7.86 -14.89
CA PHE A 489 23.03 -8.43 -14.98
C PHE A 489 24.10 -7.58 -14.29
N GLU A 490 24.08 -6.27 -14.48
CA GLU A 490 25.04 -5.37 -13.82
C GLU A 490 24.89 -5.37 -12.29
N SER A 491 23.66 -5.51 -11.78
CA SER A 491 23.41 -5.63 -10.34
C SER A 491 23.89 -6.98 -9.80
N MET A 492 23.59 -8.06 -10.52
CA MET A 492 24.03 -9.42 -10.21
C MET A 492 25.56 -9.48 -10.13
N LYS A 493 26.25 -8.94 -11.14
CA LYS A 493 27.70 -8.89 -11.19
C LYS A 493 28.28 -8.11 -10.01
N LYS A 494 27.76 -6.91 -9.72
CA LYS A 494 28.22 -6.09 -8.58
C LYS A 494 28.11 -6.82 -7.24
N PHE A 495 27.05 -7.60 -7.04
CA PHE A 495 26.92 -8.39 -5.82
C PHE A 495 27.97 -9.51 -5.72
N VAL A 496 28.25 -10.20 -6.83
CA VAL A 496 29.31 -11.22 -6.87
C VAL A 496 30.69 -10.58 -6.67
N ASP A 497 30.96 -9.44 -7.30
CA ASP A 497 32.20 -8.66 -7.12
C ASP A 497 32.35 -8.21 -5.65
N TYR A 498 31.24 -7.79 -5.02
CA TYR A 498 31.19 -7.46 -3.59
C TYR A 498 31.59 -8.66 -2.72
N LEU A 499 30.96 -9.82 -2.90
CA LEU A 499 31.33 -11.03 -2.15
C LEU A 499 32.80 -11.41 -2.37
N GLY A 500 33.30 -11.28 -3.61
CA GLY A 500 34.70 -11.51 -3.93
C GLY A 500 35.65 -10.55 -3.18
N SER A 501 35.23 -9.32 -2.91
CA SER A 501 35.99 -8.36 -2.11
C SER A 501 36.01 -8.66 -0.61
N GLN A 502 35.00 -9.39 -0.11
CA GLN A 502 34.91 -9.80 1.30
C GLN A 502 35.67 -11.12 1.55
N ALA A 503 35.88 -11.92 0.52
CA ALA A 503 36.51 -13.23 0.64
C ALA A 503 37.99 -13.17 1.05
N LYS A 504 38.40 -14.10 1.91
CA LYS A 504 39.80 -14.39 2.27
C LYS A 504 40.16 -15.79 1.79
N ASP A 505 41.24 -15.90 1.02
CA ASP A 505 41.68 -17.16 0.41
C ASP A 505 40.59 -17.89 -0.41
N GLY A 506 39.69 -17.11 -1.03
CA GLY A 506 38.58 -17.62 -1.84
C GLY A 506 37.35 -18.10 -1.05
N ILE A 507 37.30 -17.80 0.25
CA ILE A 507 36.19 -18.14 1.15
C ILE A 507 35.63 -16.85 1.74
N ILE A 508 34.31 -16.67 1.66
CA ILE A 508 33.58 -15.55 2.27
C ILE A 508 33.58 -15.72 3.79
#